data_AF-A0A534WTI5-F1
#
_entry.id   AF-A0A534WTI5-F1
#
_cell.length_a   1.000
_cell.length_b   1.000
_cell.length_c   1.000
_cell.angle_alpha   90.00
_cell.angle_beta   90.00
_cell.angle_gamma   90.00
#
_symmetry.space_group_name_H-M   'P 1'
#
loop_
_entity.id
_entity.type
_entity.pdbx_description
1 polymer ?
#
loop_
_entity_poly.entity_id
_entity_poly.type
_entity_poly.pdbx_seq_one_letter_code
_entity_poly.pdbx_strand_id
1 'polypeptide(L)'
;TANLRDAIAALEALVTPPRDAPPTFAGARERLLHQLYLLREDAPRRVRAMEDAGPETLLHGDLWPKNVFVSMTDGAQRARLIDWDHVGAGPFSYDLSTFLYRSAAEERPWLLERYCAAAERAGRRLPGTGELNLLFHTAESARCAHCILFDAMAALNDGAAWAVEELIDYGRWLEKLRPPLPE
;
A
#
# COMPACT_ATOMS: atom_id res chain seq x y z
N THR A 1 -1.90 13.57 -0.20
CA THR A 1 -3.20 13.65 0.49
C THR A 1 -4.38 13.84 -0.47
N ALA A 2 -4.20 14.35 -1.70
CA ALA A 2 -5.28 14.55 -2.68
C ALA A 2 -6.11 13.27 -2.93
N ASN A 3 -5.46 12.15 -3.31
CA ASN A 3 -6.16 10.88 -3.55
C ASN A 3 -6.99 10.40 -2.36
N LEU A 4 -6.54 10.63 -1.11
CA LEU A 4 -7.31 10.25 0.07
C LEU A 4 -8.59 11.08 0.22
N ARG A 5 -8.49 12.40 0.02
CA ARG A 5 -9.66 13.29 0.05
C ARG A 5 -10.63 12.94 -1.08
N ASP A 6 -10.10 12.67 -2.26
CA ASP A 6 -10.92 12.41 -3.44
C ASP A 6 -11.57 11.00 -3.33
N ALA A 7 -10.89 10.01 -2.74
CA ALA A 7 -11.47 8.71 -2.41
C ALA A 7 -12.64 8.83 -1.43
N ILE A 8 -12.49 9.65 -0.38
CA ILE A 8 -13.58 9.96 0.57
C ILE A 8 -14.76 10.58 -0.18
N ALA A 9 -14.51 11.60 -1.00
CA ALA A 9 -15.58 12.27 -1.76
C ALA A 9 -16.31 11.30 -2.72
N ALA A 10 -15.57 10.44 -3.42
CA ALA A 10 -16.15 9.43 -4.30
C ALA A 10 -17.02 8.42 -3.52
N LEU A 11 -16.53 7.92 -2.38
CA LEU A 11 -17.35 7.05 -1.52
C LEU A 11 -18.57 7.78 -0.95
N GLU A 12 -18.45 9.05 -0.57
CA GLU A 12 -19.59 9.84 -0.08
C GLU A 12 -20.69 9.95 -1.14
N ALA A 13 -20.31 10.17 -2.40
CA ALA A 13 -21.24 10.24 -3.52
C ALA A 13 -21.99 8.92 -3.78
N LEU A 14 -21.42 7.77 -3.39
CA LEU A 14 -22.07 6.45 -3.44
C LEU A 14 -23.08 6.19 -2.29
N VAL A 15 -23.66 7.25 -1.71
CA VAL A 15 -24.70 7.12 -0.66
C VAL A 15 -25.91 6.35 -1.17
N THR A 16 -26.29 6.54 -2.43
CA THR A 16 -27.25 5.68 -3.11
C THR A 16 -26.47 4.53 -3.75
N PRO A 17 -26.68 3.28 -3.30
CA PRO A 17 -25.96 2.15 -3.85
C PRO A 17 -26.29 1.96 -5.34
N PRO A 18 -25.32 1.49 -6.17
CA PRO A 18 -25.61 1.06 -7.53
C PRO A 18 -26.75 0.04 -7.57
N ARG A 19 -27.51 0.03 -8.67
CA ARG A 19 -28.78 -0.73 -8.79
C ARG A 19 -28.68 -2.21 -8.39
N ASP A 20 -27.57 -2.85 -8.75
CA ASP A 20 -27.33 -4.27 -8.51
C ASP A 20 -26.33 -4.53 -7.36
N ALA A 21 -26.09 -3.54 -6.51
CA ALA A 21 -25.17 -3.69 -5.39
C ALA A 21 -25.73 -4.67 -4.34
N PRO A 22 -24.89 -5.57 -3.80
CA PRO A 22 -25.33 -6.50 -2.77
C PRO A 22 -25.68 -5.75 -1.47
N PRO A 23 -26.56 -6.30 -0.61
CA PRO A 23 -26.97 -5.65 0.65
C PRO A 23 -25.80 -5.31 1.59
N THR A 24 -24.68 -6.02 1.48
CA THR A 24 -23.46 -5.80 2.27
C THR A 24 -22.69 -4.54 1.86
N PHE A 25 -22.98 -3.94 0.71
CA PHE A 25 -22.24 -2.78 0.19
C PHE A 25 -22.35 -1.57 1.10
N ALA A 26 -23.55 -1.25 1.60
CA ALA A 26 -23.76 -0.09 2.48
C ALA A 26 -22.84 -0.14 3.72
N GLY A 27 -22.78 -1.30 4.38
CA GLY A 27 -21.89 -1.51 5.52
C GLY A 27 -20.41 -1.46 5.13
N ALA A 28 -20.02 -1.96 3.95
CA ALA A 28 -18.64 -1.84 3.49
C ALA A 28 -18.22 -0.40 3.21
N ARG A 29 -19.09 0.39 2.55
CA ARG A 29 -18.89 1.82 2.32
C ARG A 29 -18.70 2.59 3.63
N GLU A 30 -19.54 2.34 4.63
CA GLU A 30 -19.42 2.98 5.95
C GLU A 30 -18.08 2.66 6.63
N ARG A 31 -17.67 1.39 6.60
CA ARG A 31 -16.39 0.98 7.19
C ARG A 31 -15.20 1.58 6.44
N LEU A 32 -15.24 1.61 5.11
CA LEU A 32 -14.24 2.30 4.29
C LEU A 32 -14.15 3.80 4.63
N LEU A 33 -15.28 4.51 4.64
CA LEU A 33 -15.31 5.93 5.00
C LEU A 33 -14.71 6.18 6.38
N HIS A 34 -15.11 5.36 7.37
CA HIS A 34 -14.55 5.45 8.71
C HIS A 34 -13.02 5.31 8.72
N GLN A 35 -12.48 4.29 8.05
CA GLN A 35 -11.03 4.08 7.96
C GLN A 35 -10.31 5.22 7.23
N LEU A 36 -10.85 5.70 6.10
CA LEU A 36 -10.26 6.81 5.35
C LEU A 36 -10.29 8.12 6.15
N TYR A 37 -11.33 8.36 6.94
CA TYR A 37 -11.41 9.52 7.84
C TYR A 37 -10.33 9.48 8.91
N LEU A 38 -10.11 8.33 9.56
CA LEU A 38 -9.02 8.15 10.52
C LEU A 38 -7.64 8.39 9.86
N LEU A 39 -7.44 7.86 8.66
CA LEU A 39 -6.21 8.12 7.88
C LEU A 39 -6.04 9.61 7.53
N ARG A 40 -7.14 10.33 7.28
CA ARG A 40 -7.11 11.76 6.96
C ARG A 40 -6.73 12.60 8.18
N GLU A 41 -7.24 12.25 9.35
CA GLU A 41 -6.89 12.89 10.62
C GLU A 41 -5.42 12.68 10.97
N ASP A 42 -4.89 11.48 10.74
CA ASP A 42 -3.49 11.11 11.01
C ASP A 42 -2.52 11.51 9.87
N ALA A 43 -3.03 12.02 8.75
CA ALA A 43 -2.24 12.34 7.56
C ALA A 43 -1.07 13.32 7.85
N PRO A 44 -1.22 14.40 8.65
CA PRO A 44 -0.11 15.31 8.94
C PRO A 44 1.07 14.62 9.62
N ARG A 45 0.82 13.69 10.54
CA ARG A 45 1.86 12.91 11.21
C ARG A 45 2.58 11.99 10.21
N ARG A 46 1.83 11.32 9.34
CA ARG A 46 2.36 10.39 8.33
C ARG A 46 3.20 11.10 7.28
N VAL A 47 2.78 12.28 6.84
CA VAL A 47 3.56 13.11 5.90
C VAL A 47 4.90 13.51 6.51
N ARG A 48 4.90 14.01 7.76
CA ARG A 48 6.15 14.35 8.46
C ARG A 48 7.09 13.15 8.60
N ALA A 49 6.55 12.00 9.02
CA ALA A 49 7.36 10.77 9.12
C ALA A 49 7.99 10.39 7.78
N MET A 50 7.29 10.60 6.66
CA MET A 50 7.80 10.32 5.32
C MET A 50 8.86 11.33 4.87
N GLU A 51 8.71 12.61 5.23
CA GLU A 51 9.74 13.65 5.00
C GLU A 51 11.01 13.36 5.82
N ASP A 52 10.85 12.95 7.08
CA ASP A 52 11.96 12.62 7.99
C ASP A 52 12.69 11.32 7.60
N ALA A 53 12.02 10.42 6.88
CA ALA A 53 12.59 9.14 6.42
C ALA A 53 13.71 9.30 5.36
N GLY A 54 13.90 10.52 4.86
CA GLY A 54 14.95 10.89 3.93
C GLY A 54 14.44 11.08 2.50
N PRO A 55 15.37 11.31 1.55
CA PRO A 55 15.00 11.68 0.20
C PRO A 55 14.36 10.50 -0.54
N GLU A 56 13.58 10.85 -1.55
CA GLU A 56 13.06 9.93 -2.54
C GLU A 56 14.17 9.07 -3.17
N THR A 57 13.80 7.87 -3.57
CA THR A 57 14.63 6.85 -4.18
C THR A 57 14.02 6.42 -5.51
N LEU A 58 14.82 5.75 -6.36
CA LEU A 58 14.27 5.05 -7.51
C LEU A 58 13.46 3.84 -7.02
N LEU A 59 12.18 3.84 -7.34
CA LEU A 59 11.24 2.77 -7.07
C LEU A 59 11.05 1.94 -8.32
N HIS A 60 10.85 0.63 -8.14
CA HIS A 60 10.27 -0.26 -9.13
C HIS A 60 8.78 0.06 -9.36
N GLY A 61 8.04 0.41 -8.30
CA GLY A 61 6.62 0.80 -8.37
C GLY A 61 5.62 -0.37 -8.44
N ASP A 62 6.07 -1.57 -8.80
CA ASP A 62 5.31 -2.83 -8.79
C ASP A 62 6.17 -3.98 -8.22
N LEU A 63 6.84 -3.77 -7.07
CA LEU A 63 7.76 -4.77 -6.50
C LEU A 63 7.03 -5.97 -5.85
N TRP A 64 6.38 -6.78 -6.68
CA TRP A 64 5.73 -8.02 -6.28
C TRP A 64 6.70 -9.19 -6.44
N PRO A 65 6.53 -10.30 -5.69
CA PRO A 65 7.37 -11.48 -5.87
C PRO A 65 7.41 -12.02 -7.31
N LYS A 66 6.31 -11.86 -8.07
CA LYS A 66 6.25 -12.20 -9.52
C LYS A 66 7.27 -11.47 -10.39
N ASN A 67 7.69 -10.27 -9.97
CA ASN A 67 8.64 -9.41 -10.70
C ASN A 67 10.09 -9.63 -10.24
N VAL A 68 10.33 -10.68 -9.46
CA VAL A 68 11.67 -11.15 -9.06
C VAL A 68 11.99 -12.42 -9.82
N PHE A 69 12.94 -12.34 -10.75
CA PHE A 69 13.45 -13.49 -11.48
C PHE A 69 14.71 -14.04 -10.82
N VAL A 70 14.69 -15.33 -10.48
CA VAL A 70 15.86 -16.02 -9.92
C VAL A 70 16.48 -16.90 -10.98
N SER A 71 17.76 -16.64 -11.28
CA SER A 71 18.56 -17.40 -12.24
C SER A 71 19.75 -18.06 -11.57
N MET A 72 20.22 -19.17 -12.13
CA MET A 72 21.50 -19.77 -11.74
C MET A 72 22.61 -19.19 -12.63
N THR A 73 23.64 -18.60 -12.03
CA THR A 73 24.84 -18.14 -12.74
C THR A 73 26.06 -18.66 -11.99
N ASP A 74 26.93 -19.41 -12.65
CA ASP A 74 28.16 -19.99 -12.07
C ASP A 74 27.92 -20.78 -10.76
N GLY A 75 26.81 -21.52 -10.71
CA GLY A 75 26.41 -22.31 -9.54
C GLY A 75 25.80 -21.51 -8.38
N ALA A 76 25.66 -20.18 -8.51
CA ALA A 76 25.02 -19.33 -7.51
C ALA A 76 23.64 -18.82 -7.97
N GLN A 77 22.69 -18.77 -7.05
CA GLN A 77 21.40 -18.11 -7.28
C GLN A 77 21.58 -16.59 -7.33
N ARG A 78 21.06 -15.97 -8.39
CA ARG A 78 21.01 -14.51 -8.57
C ARG A 78 19.59 -14.07 -8.84
N ALA A 79 19.04 -13.29 -7.91
CA ALA A 79 17.78 -12.59 -8.07
C ALA A 79 17.99 -11.29 -8.87
N ARG A 80 17.09 -11.02 -9.82
CA ARG A 80 17.01 -9.77 -10.57
C ARG A 80 15.56 -9.30 -10.64
N LEU A 81 15.37 -7.99 -10.60
CA LEU A 81 14.07 -7.38 -10.80
C LEU A 81 13.80 -7.21 -12.29
N ILE A 82 12.58 -7.53 -12.72
CA ILE A 82 12.09 -7.42 -14.09
C ILE A 82 10.82 -6.57 -14.11
N ASP A 83 10.32 -6.21 -15.30
CA ASP A 83 9.05 -5.48 -15.46
C ASP A 83 9.07 -4.08 -14.80
N TRP A 84 9.88 -3.18 -15.37
CA TRP A 84 10.11 -1.83 -14.84
C TRP A 84 9.12 -0.78 -15.36
N ASP A 85 7.96 -1.17 -15.89
CA ASP A 85 7.00 -0.25 -16.52
C ASP A 85 6.39 0.76 -15.53
N HIS A 86 6.43 0.45 -14.23
CA HIS A 86 5.95 1.31 -13.14
C HIS A 86 7.07 2.08 -12.40
N VAL A 87 8.28 2.11 -12.97
CA VAL A 87 9.44 2.80 -12.38
C VAL A 87 9.15 4.28 -12.12
N GLY A 88 9.60 4.78 -10.96
CA GLY A 88 9.39 6.18 -10.59
C GLY A 88 10.25 6.64 -9.42
N ALA A 89 10.17 7.92 -9.08
CA ALA A 89 10.76 8.46 -7.85
C ALA A 89 9.73 8.41 -6.71
N GLY A 90 10.17 8.03 -5.51
CA GLY A 90 9.33 8.07 -4.32
C GLY A 90 10.01 7.49 -3.08
N PRO A 91 9.31 7.43 -1.94
CA PRO A 91 9.90 6.95 -0.69
C PRO A 91 10.22 5.46 -0.78
N PHE A 92 11.41 5.06 -0.32
CA PHE A 92 11.87 3.66 -0.34
C PHE A 92 10.86 2.69 0.31
N SER A 93 10.09 3.20 1.28
CA SER A 93 9.08 2.45 2.01
C SER A 93 7.97 1.93 1.11
N TYR A 94 7.72 2.53 -0.06
CA TYR A 94 6.66 2.13 -0.99
C TYR A 94 6.87 0.72 -1.57
N ASP A 95 8.07 0.45 -2.09
CA ASP A 95 8.42 -0.86 -2.64
C ASP A 95 8.65 -1.88 -1.52
N LEU A 96 9.35 -1.46 -0.45
CA LEU A 96 9.68 -2.34 0.66
C LEU A 96 8.41 -2.80 1.40
N SER A 97 7.42 -1.92 1.59
CA SER A 97 6.14 -2.32 2.18
C SER A 97 5.46 -3.37 1.30
N THR A 98 5.39 -3.16 -0.01
CA THR A 98 4.76 -4.09 -0.95
C THR A 98 5.37 -5.48 -0.84
N PHE A 99 6.71 -5.54 -0.83
CA PHE A 99 7.44 -6.79 -0.71
C PHE A 99 7.18 -7.49 0.64
N LEU A 100 7.19 -6.75 1.75
CA LEU A 100 6.95 -7.29 3.09
C LEU A 100 5.51 -7.81 3.28
N TYR A 101 4.49 -7.06 2.83
CA TYR A 101 3.09 -7.47 2.96
C TYR A 101 2.75 -8.69 2.09
N ARG A 102 3.54 -8.97 1.05
CA ARG A 102 3.45 -10.18 0.22
C ARG A 102 4.27 -11.36 0.73
N SER A 103 5.07 -11.14 1.76
CA SER A 103 5.86 -12.19 2.43
C SER A 103 5.13 -12.75 3.65
N ALA A 104 5.45 -13.98 4.04
CA ALA A 104 4.91 -14.56 5.26
C ALA A 104 5.33 -13.73 6.49
N ALA A 105 4.49 -13.66 7.53
CA ALA A 105 4.72 -12.77 8.67
C ALA A 105 6.04 -13.09 9.39
N GLU A 106 6.39 -14.37 9.44
CA GLU A 106 7.60 -14.93 10.06
C GLU A 106 8.86 -14.56 9.26
N GLU A 107 8.72 -14.25 7.97
CA GLU A 107 9.84 -13.92 7.08
C GLU A 107 10.18 -12.42 7.09
N ARG A 108 9.21 -11.56 7.41
CA ARG A 108 9.37 -10.10 7.33
C ARG A 108 10.54 -9.56 8.16
N PRO A 109 10.80 -10.01 9.40
CA PRO A 109 11.92 -9.50 10.19
C PRO A 109 13.27 -9.72 9.50
N TRP A 110 13.55 -10.96 9.06
CA TRP A 110 14.85 -11.26 8.45
C TRP A 110 14.98 -10.57 7.08
N LEU A 111 13.89 -10.45 6.29
CA LEU A 111 13.91 -9.70 5.03
C LEU A 111 14.27 -8.23 5.25
N LEU A 112 13.68 -7.60 6.27
CA LEU A 112 14.00 -6.23 6.63
C LEU A 112 15.45 -6.10 7.10
N GLU A 113 15.95 -7.00 7.93
CA GLU A 113 17.36 -7.00 8.36
C GLU A 113 18.33 -7.03 7.16
N ARG A 114 18.02 -7.84 6.14
CA ARG A 114 18.83 -7.90 4.90
C ARG A 114 18.78 -6.58 4.13
N TYR A 115 17.62 -5.95 4.05
CA TYR A 115 17.46 -4.63 3.43
C TYR A 115 18.22 -3.56 4.20
N CYS A 116 18.08 -3.50 5.53
CA CYS A 116 18.79 -2.57 6.41
C CYS A 116 20.31 -2.70 6.26
N ALA A 117 20.84 -3.93 6.27
CA ALA A 117 22.27 -4.18 6.09
C ALA A 117 22.77 -3.78 4.68
N ALA A 118 21.90 -3.82 3.66
CA ALA A 118 22.23 -3.32 2.32
C ALA A 118 22.21 -1.78 2.26
N ALA A 119 21.20 -1.16 2.86
CA ALA A 119 21.10 0.29 2.96
C ALA A 119 22.29 0.88 3.72
N GLU A 120 22.68 0.28 4.85
CA GLU A 120 23.82 0.74 5.65
C GLU A 120 25.15 0.67 4.88
N ARG A 121 25.37 -0.42 4.13
CA ARG A 121 26.53 -0.54 3.21
C ARG A 121 26.52 0.51 2.11
N ALA A 122 25.34 0.99 1.70
CA ALA A 122 25.17 2.08 0.76
C ALA A 122 25.19 3.48 1.43
N GLY A 123 25.54 3.55 2.72
CA GLY A 123 25.63 4.81 3.47
C GLY A 123 24.29 5.38 3.96
N ARG A 124 23.21 4.60 3.90
CA ARG A 124 21.87 4.98 4.37
C ARG A 124 21.50 4.20 5.63
N ARG A 125 21.38 4.90 6.75
CA ARG A 125 20.77 4.34 7.96
C ARG A 125 19.25 4.53 7.88
N LEU A 126 18.49 3.47 8.11
CA LEU A 126 17.04 3.51 8.12
C LEU A 126 16.49 3.85 9.52
N PRO A 127 15.25 4.38 9.61
CA PRO A 127 14.55 4.65 10.86
C PRO A 127 14.35 3.40 11.73
N GLY A 128 13.92 3.60 12.98
CA GLY A 128 13.62 2.48 13.90
C GLY A 128 12.37 1.70 13.50
N THR A 129 12.16 0.51 14.08
CA THR A 129 11.03 -0.40 13.75
C THR A 129 9.67 0.29 13.80
N GLY A 130 9.39 1.10 14.84
CA GLY A 130 8.11 1.81 14.96
C GLY A 130 7.86 2.83 13.85
N GLU A 131 8.90 3.55 13.44
CA GLU A 131 8.84 4.52 12.33
C GLU A 131 8.70 3.79 10.99
N LEU A 132 9.43 2.71 10.79
CA LEU A 132 9.29 1.85 9.61
C LEU A 132 7.88 1.27 9.50
N ASN A 133 7.31 0.78 10.61
CA ASN A 133 5.93 0.29 10.66
C ASN A 133 4.93 1.39 10.26
N LEU A 134 5.11 2.63 10.74
CA LEU A 134 4.29 3.77 10.32
C LEU A 134 4.45 4.06 8.82
N LEU A 135 5.68 4.06 8.29
CA LEU A 135 5.96 4.30 6.88
C LEU A 135 5.35 3.23 5.98
N PHE A 136 5.51 1.95 6.33
CA PHE A 136 4.98 0.84 5.54
C PHE A 136 3.46 0.81 5.55
N HIS A 137 2.84 1.00 6.73
CA HIS A 137 1.39 1.09 6.83
C HIS A 137 0.86 2.30 6.03
N THR A 138 1.59 3.41 6.03
CA THR A 138 1.22 4.61 5.25
C THR A 138 1.26 4.32 3.75
N ALA A 139 2.31 3.67 3.25
CA ALA A 139 2.42 3.31 1.84
C ALA A 139 1.28 2.39 1.39
N GLU A 140 0.99 1.33 2.15
CA GLU A 140 -0.11 0.41 1.82
C GLU A 140 -1.48 1.06 1.91
N SER A 141 -1.72 1.89 2.94
CA SER A 141 -2.98 2.61 3.09
C SER A 141 -3.21 3.61 1.95
N ALA A 142 -2.14 4.30 1.52
CA ALA A 142 -2.20 5.23 0.39
C ALA A 142 -2.48 4.50 -0.94
N ARG A 143 -1.87 3.32 -1.15
CA ARG A 143 -2.15 2.48 -2.32
C ARG A 143 -3.60 2.01 -2.34
N CYS A 144 -4.11 1.55 -1.20
CA CYS A 144 -5.51 1.15 -1.08
C CYS A 144 -6.47 2.33 -1.31
N ALA A 145 -6.18 3.51 -0.75
CA ALA A 145 -6.99 4.71 -1.01
C ALA A 145 -7.02 5.10 -2.50
N HIS A 146 -5.91 4.91 -3.21
CA HIS A 146 -5.85 5.09 -4.66
C HIS A 146 -6.76 4.08 -5.39
N CYS A 147 -6.67 2.79 -5.08
CA CYS A 147 -7.55 1.77 -5.66
C CYS A 147 -9.03 2.05 -5.38
N ILE A 148 -9.37 2.37 -4.13
CA ILE A 148 -10.72 2.75 -3.71
C ILE A 148 -11.25 3.93 -4.52
N LEU A 149 -10.43 4.96 -4.76
CA LEU A 149 -10.84 6.12 -5.57
C LEU A 149 -11.27 5.68 -6.97
N PHE A 150 -10.44 4.91 -7.67
CA PHE A 150 -10.74 4.51 -9.05
C PHE A 150 -11.94 3.57 -9.13
N ASP A 151 -12.07 2.64 -8.19
CA ASP A 151 -13.18 1.69 -8.18
C ASP A 151 -14.50 2.38 -7.76
N ALA A 152 -14.44 3.32 -6.82
CA ALA A 152 -15.59 4.19 -6.51
C ALA A 152 -16.01 5.03 -7.71
N MET A 153 -15.06 5.57 -8.48
CA MET A 153 -15.35 6.31 -9.70
C MET A 153 -15.96 5.43 -10.80
N ALA A 154 -15.47 4.19 -10.97
CA ALA A 154 -16.06 3.23 -11.90
C ALA A 154 -17.49 2.83 -11.51
N ALA A 155 -17.73 2.62 -10.21
CA ALA A 155 -19.07 2.35 -9.69
C ALA A 155 -20.02 3.54 -9.89
N LEU A 156 -19.55 4.77 -9.68
CA LEU A 156 -20.32 6.00 -9.85
C LEU A 156 -20.67 6.31 -11.30
N ASN A 157 -19.68 6.27 -12.19
CA ASN A 157 -19.82 6.76 -13.56
C ASN A 157 -20.36 5.69 -14.50
N ASP A 158 -19.93 4.44 -14.31
CA ASP A 158 -20.20 3.34 -15.24
C ASP A 158 -21.16 2.29 -14.66
N GLY A 159 -21.52 2.40 -13.38
CA GLY A 159 -22.34 1.40 -12.69
C GLY A 159 -21.64 0.03 -12.62
N ALA A 160 -20.32 0.01 -12.62
CA ALA A 160 -19.51 -1.20 -12.71
C ALA A 160 -19.73 -2.14 -11.51
N ALA A 161 -20.35 -3.30 -11.74
CA ALA A 161 -20.64 -4.28 -10.69
C ALA A 161 -19.36 -4.85 -10.04
N TRP A 162 -18.30 -5.09 -10.83
CA TRP A 162 -17.02 -5.57 -10.32
C TRP A 162 -16.39 -4.60 -9.32
N ALA A 163 -16.57 -3.28 -9.52
CA ALA A 163 -16.01 -2.27 -8.64
C ALA A 163 -16.71 -2.26 -7.28
N VAL A 164 -18.01 -2.59 -7.24
CA VAL A 164 -18.76 -2.75 -5.99
C VAL A 164 -18.22 -3.92 -5.17
N GLU A 165 -17.85 -5.03 -5.82
CA GLU A 165 -17.23 -6.19 -5.16
C GLU A 165 -15.85 -5.85 -4.59
N GLU A 166 -14.99 -5.18 -5.37
CA GLU A 166 -13.66 -4.73 -4.94
C GLU A 166 -13.75 -3.79 -3.73
N LEU A 167 -14.67 -2.82 -3.73
CA LEU A 167 -14.89 -1.93 -2.59
C LEU A 167 -15.27 -2.69 -1.31
N ILE A 168 -16.04 -3.77 -1.43
CA ILE A 168 -16.38 -4.62 -0.27
C ILE A 168 -15.13 -5.30 0.29
N ASP A 169 -14.27 -5.79 -0.59
CA ASP A 169 -13.05 -6.49 -0.20
C ASP A 169 -11.98 -5.55 0.36
N TYR A 170 -11.84 -4.33 -0.18
CA TYR A 170 -10.98 -3.31 0.43
C TYR A 170 -11.40 -2.97 1.86
N GLY A 171 -12.71 -2.90 2.13
CA GLY A 171 -13.21 -2.66 3.49
C GLY A 171 -12.71 -3.73 4.47
N ARG A 172 -12.82 -5.01 4.09
CA ARG A 172 -12.32 -6.15 4.89
C ARG A 172 -10.80 -6.14 5.02
N TRP A 173 -10.10 -5.74 3.96
CA TRP A 173 -8.65 -5.71 3.95
C TRP A 173 -8.10 -4.58 4.84
N LEU A 174 -8.62 -3.36 4.74
CA LEU A 174 -8.19 -2.22 5.58
C LEU A 174 -8.42 -2.50 7.07
N GLU A 175 -9.54 -3.11 7.44
CA GLU A 175 -9.80 -3.51 8.83
C GLU A 175 -8.76 -4.48 9.41
N LYS A 176 -8.18 -5.33 8.55
CA LYS A 176 -7.16 -6.32 8.92
C LYS A 176 -5.75 -5.81 8.70
N LEU A 177 -5.57 -4.67 8.03
CA LEU A 177 -4.26 -4.10 7.79
C LEU A 177 -3.62 -3.74 9.14
N ARG A 178 -2.48 -4.37 9.41
CA ARG A 178 -1.64 -4.10 10.57
C ARG A 178 -0.25 -3.78 10.08
N PRO A 179 0.57 -3.04 10.84
CA PRO A 179 1.98 -2.87 10.50
C PRO A 179 2.66 -4.23 10.25
N PRO A 180 3.60 -4.30 9.29
CA PRO A 180 4.10 -5.59 8.82
C PRO A 180 5.07 -6.26 9.80
N LEU A 181 5.70 -5.51 10.71
CA LEU A 181 6.68 -6.01 11.68
C LEU A 181 6.06 -6.16 13.08
N PRO A 182 6.52 -7.12 13.90
CA PRO A 182 6.12 -7.22 15.29
C PRO A 182 6.53 -5.96 16.08
N GLU A 183 5.70 -5.57 17.05
CA GLU A 183 6.00 -4.52 18.03
C GLU A 183 6.91 -5.03 19.14
#